data_AF-A0A9D2R6Z4-F1
#
_entry.id   AF-A0A9D2R6Z4-F1
#
_cell.length_a   1.000
_cell.length_b   1.000
_cell.length_c   1.000
_cell.angle_alpha   90.00
_cell.angle_beta   90.00
_cell.angle_gamma   90.00
#
_symmetry.space_group_name_H-M   'P 1'
#
loop_
_entity.id
_entity.type
_entity.pdbx_description
1 polymer ?
#
loop_
_entity_poly.entity_id
_entity_poly.type
_entity_poly.pdbx_seq_one_letter_code
_entity_poly.pdbx_strand_id
1 'polypeptide(L)'
;MGKETAEDEGRTPGGRKEYEIGRTRSGLRLGFTTGSCAAAAAKAGAQMLLSGDEVRQVRLMTPKGIELYLDVEEIRRGPGSVRCGVRKYSGDDPDVTDGLLICAEVKKEEPEAPLLALTGLEQEDRIRISGGEGVGRVTRPGLEQPVGEAAVNKIPRQMIREAVREICEKYGYSGGVHVTLTIPGGERVAEKTFNPRLGILGGLSILGTTGIVEPMSEKALTDTICLEMRVLKGNGHDCCIVTPGNYGSDFLKEKMGMDLSLAVKCSNYIGEAIDDAAMLDMKGILLVGHVGKLVKLAAGVMNTHSRQADCRMEVLASHAAMAGADRDTVTRIMGCINTTEAIRILKERELLVPVMGTVTERIREALRRRAGENLSVGAVMFSTEDGILGKTEEADVLLEQIRRGRSETRQKACSETRQKTRPEA
;
A
#
# COMPACT_ATOMS: atom_id res chain seq x y z
N MET A 1 -49.77 33.00 -16.56
CA MET A 1 -49.27 31.67 -16.98
C MET A 1 -47.87 31.85 -17.52
N GLY A 2 -46.86 31.59 -16.70
CA GLY A 2 -45.45 31.55 -17.11
C GLY A 2 -44.79 30.43 -16.33
N LYS A 3 -44.38 29.38 -17.03
CA LYS A 3 -43.57 28.29 -16.48
C LYS A 3 -42.11 28.70 -16.65
N GLU A 4 -41.39 28.90 -15.55
CA GLU A 4 -39.93 28.82 -15.55
C GLU A 4 -39.54 27.35 -15.39
N THR A 5 -38.67 26.91 -16.28
CA THR A 5 -38.10 25.56 -16.31
C THR A 5 -36.77 25.63 -15.56
N ALA A 6 -36.64 24.83 -14.51
CA ALA A 6 -35.38 24.65 -13.81
C ALA A 6 -34.44 23.82 -14.69
N GLU A 7 -33.24 24.36 -14.93
CA GLU A 7 -32.15 23.71 -15.66
C GLU A 7 -31.60 22.54 -14.82
N ASP A 8 -31.59 21.36 -15.44
CA ASP A 8 -31.06 20.10 -14.93
C ASP A 8 -29.55 20.06 -15.21
N GLU A 9 -28.75 20.57 -14.28
CA GLU A 9 -27.28 20.49 -14.37
C GLU A 9 -26.79 19.10 -13.91
N GLY A 10 -26.16 18.36 -14.83
CA GLY A 10 -25.10 17.40 -14.48
C GLY A 10 -25.44 15.91 -14.48
N ARG A 11 -26.34 15.41 -15.35
CA ARG A 11 -26.55 13.96 -15.53
C ARG A 11 -25.96 13.44 -16.84
N THR A 12 -24.87 12.68 -16.76
CA THR A 12 -24.37 11.84 -17.86
C THR A 12 -25.13 10.51 -17.95
N PRO A 13 -25.16 9.84 -19.12
CA PRO A 13 -25.92 8.60 -19.31
C PRO A 13 -25.29 7.48 -18.49
N GLY A 14 -25.95 7.09 -17.39
CA GLY A 14 -25.43 6.12 -16.41
C GLY A 14 -25.65 6.52 -14.95
N GLY A 15 -26.13 7.73 -14.67
CA GLY A 15 -26.65 8.11 -13.35
C GLY A 15 -25.62 8.33 -12.25
N ARG A 16 -24.32 8.37 -12.56
CA ARG A 16 -23.28 8.81 -11.61
C ARG A 16 -23.15 10.34 -11.65
N LYS A 17 -23.27 10.96 -10.49
CA LYS A 17 -22.95 12.39 -10.30
C LYS A 17 -21.43 12.55 -10.39
N GLU A 18 -20.96 13.45 -11.24
CA GLU A 18 -19.53 13.77 -11.33
C GLU A 18 -19.17 14.77 -10.23
N TYR A 19 -18.15 14.46 -9.42
CA TYR A 19 -17.61 15.38 -8.43
C TYR A 19 -16.46 16.18 -9.05
N GLU A 20 -16.54 17.51 -8.99
CA GLU A 20 -15.44 18.39 -9.40
C GLU A 20 -14.64 18.86 -8.18
N ILE A 21 -13.66 18.05 -7.79
CA ILE A 21 -12.81 18.28 -6.60
C ILE A 21 -11.53 19.04 -6.99
N GLY A 22 -11.00 18.71 -8.17
CA GLY A 22 -9.74 19.22 -8.69
C GLY A 22 -9.10 18.22 -9.65
N ARG A 23 -7.95 18.61 -10.23
CA ARG A 23 -7.20 17.78 -11.17
C ARG A 23 -5.71 17.78 -10.83
N THR A 24 -5.02 16.71 -11.22
CA THR A 24 -3.56 16.65 -11.21
C THR A 24 -2.98 17.59 -12.26
N ARG A 25 -1.65 17.82 -12.24
CA ARG A 25 -0.95 18.57 -13.30
C ARG A 25 -1.14 17.96 -14.69
N SER A 26 -1.34 16.64 -14.77
CA SER A 26 -1.62 15.92 -16.02
C SER A 26 -3.09 15.97 -16.43
N GLY A 27 -3.94 16.67 -15.68
CA GLY A 27 -5.35 16.85 -16.01
C GLY A 27 -6.27 15.71 -15.53
N LEU A 28 -5.78 14.75 -14.75
CA LEU A 28 -6.57 13.64 -14.22
C LEU A 28 -7.40 14.09 -13.02
N ARG A 29 -8.65 13.66 -12.94
CA ARG A 29 -9.60 14.03 -11.88
C ARG A 29 -9.24 13.39 -10.54
N LEU A 30 -9.33 14.19 -9.49
CA LEU A 30 -9.15 13.73 -8.11
C LEU A 30 -10.42 13.04 -7.60
N GLY A 31 -10.25 12.16 -6.61
CA GLY A 31 -11.33 11.54 -5.85
C GLY A 31 -11.20 11.80 -4.34
N PHE A 32 -11.97 11.09 -3.53
CA PHE A 32 -11.88 11.13 -2.08
C PHE A 32 -11.78 9.71 -1.48
N THR A 33 -11.10 9.64 -0.33
CA THR A 33 -10.71 8.36 0.27
C THR A 33 -11.87 7.68 0.99
N THR A 34 -11.73 6.40 1.33
CA THR A 34 -12.69 5.70 2.21
C THR A 34 -12.80 6.39 3.57
N GLY A 35 -11.70 6.97 4.08
CA GLY A 35 -11.70 7.79 5.29
C GLY A 35 -12.59 9.03 5.19
N SER A 36 -12.52 9.78 4.08
CA SER A 36 -13.41 10.93 3.85
C SER A 36 -14.88 10.51 3.78
N CYS A 37 -15.18 9.40 3.11
CA CYS A 37 -16.55 8.87 3.06
C CYS A 37 -17.07 8.53 4.46
N ALA A 38 -16.26 7.84 5.27
CA ALA A 38 -16.61 7.43 6.63
C ALA A 38 -16.84 8.64 7.55
N ALA A 39 -15.96 9.65 7.50
CA ALA A 39 -16.10 10.88 8.27
C ALA A 39 -17.35 11.67 7.88
N ALA A 40 -17.63 11.79 6.59
CA ALA A 40 -18.84 12.44 6.09
C ALA A 40 -20.13 11.71 6.47
N ALA A 41 -20.16 10.37 6.34
CA ALA A 41 -21.29 9.56 6.77
C ALA A 41 -21.55 9.70 8.28
N ALA A 42 -20.48 9.69 9.09
CA ALA A 42 -20.59 9.87 10.54
C ALA A 42 -21.07 11.28 10.91
N LYS A 43 -20.57 12.32 10.23
CA LYS A 43 -21.02 13.71 10.38
C LYS A 43 -22.51 13.86 10.09
N ALA A 44 -22.97 13.30 8.98
CA ALA A 44 -24.38 13.31 8.59
C ALA A 44 -25.24 12.59 9.65
N GLY A 45 -24.84 11.40 10.08
CA GLY A 45 -25.55 10.63 11.09
C GLY A 45 -25.65 11.38 12.42
N ALA A 46 -24.54 11.96 12.90
CA ALA A 46 -24.55 12.78 14.11
C ALA A 46 -25.46 14.02 13.97
N GLN A 47 -25.41 14.69 12.81
CA GLN A 47 -26.21 15.90 12.60
C GLN A 47 -27.70 15.58 12.61
N MET A 48 -28.12 14.55 11.90
CA MET A 48 -29.52 14.12 11.90
C MET A 48 -29.97 13.59 13.26
N LEU A 49 -29.09 12.90 13.99
CA LEU A 49 -29.40 12.36 15.32
C LEU A 49 -29.63 13.47 16.36
N LEU A 50 -28.90 14.58 16.27
CA LEU A 50 -29.01 15.69 17.22
C LEU A 50 -30.04 16.75 16.82
N SER A 51 -30.16 17.06 15.53
CA SER A 51 -31.14 18.04 15.03
C SER A 51 -32.54 17.46 14.84
N GLY A 52 -32.65 16.19 14.47
CA GLY A 52 -33.88 15.60 13.96
C GLY A 52 -34.16 15.89 12.48
N ASP A 53 -33.42 16.81 11.85
CA ASP A 53 -33.61 17.19 10.45
C ASP A 53 -32.87 16.25 9.50
N GLU A 54 -33.37 16.11 8.28
CA GLU A 54 -32.72 15.31 7.25
C GLU A 54 -31.61 16.11 6.54
N VAL A 55 -30.43 15.52 6.41
CA VAL A 55 -29.24 16.13 5.77
C VAL A 55 -28.87 15.34 4.51
N ARG A 56 -29.05 15.95 3.33
CA ARG A 56 -28.75 15.28 2.04
C ARG A 56 -27.34 15.51 1.52
N GLN A 57 -26.62 16.47 2.08
CA GLN A 57 -25.23 16.76 1.72
C GLN A 57 -24.48 17.27 2.96
N VAL A 58 -23.22 16.88 3.11
CA VAL A 58 -22.35 17.34 4.20
C VAL A 58 -21.07 17.96 3.68
N ARG A 59 -20.63 19.00 4.40
CA ARG A 59 -19.34 19.65 4.19
C ARG A 59 -18.27 18.99 5.06
N LEU A 60 -17.14 18.61 4.47
CA LEU A 60 -16.02 17.98 5.15
C LEU A 60 -14.70 18.65 4.74
N MET A 61 -13.94 19.15 5.71
CA MET A 61 -12.57 19.62 5.48
C MET A 61 -11.60 18.44 5.51
N THR A 62 -10.79 18.26 4.48
CA THR A 62 -9.80 17.18 4.41
C THR A 62 -8.46 17.60 5.02
N PRO A 63 -7.61 16.65 5.46
CA PRO A 63 -6.23 16.96 5.90
C PRO A 63 -5.37 17.69 4.84
N LYS A 64 -5.71 17.55 3.55
CA LYS A 64 -5.06 18.29 2.45
C LYS A 64 -5.49 19.76 2.36
N GLY A 65 -6.44 20.21 3.19
CA GLY A 65 -7.01 21.56 3.14
C GLY A 65 -8.02 21.77 2.01
N ILE A 66 -8.53 20.68 1.41
CA ILE A 66 -9.58 20.74 0.39
C ILE A 66 -10.92 20.48 1.06
N GLU A 67 -11.89 21.36 0.82
CA GLU A 67 -13.26 21.22 1.30
C GLU A 67 -14.09 20.36 0.33
N LEU A 68 -14.76 19.34 0.86
CA LEU A 68 -15.61 18.43 0.10
C LEU A 68 -17.09 18.65 0.46
N TYR A 69 -17.94 18.58 -0.56
CA TYR A 69 -19.40 18.58 -0.42
C TYR A 69 -19.91 17.22 -0.89
N LEU A 70 -20.27 16.37 0.08
CA LEU A 70 -20.49 14.94 -0.13
C LEU A 70 -21.97 14.62 0.04
N ASP A 71 -22.56 13.99 -0.98
CA ASP A 71 -23.96 13.60 -0.94
C ASP A 71 -24.15 12.42 0.02
N VAL A 72 -25.24 12.48 0.78
CA VAL A 72 -25.62 11.48 1.77
C VAL A 72 -26.68 10.56 1.19
N GLU A 73 -26.36 9.27 1.17
CA GLU A 73 -27.19 8.18 0.66
C GLU A 73 -27.62 7.22 1.79
N GLU A 74 -28.55 6.30 1.49
CA GLU A 74 -29.02 5.23 2.41
C GLU A 74 -29.33 5.67 3.85
N ILE A 75 -30.03 6.79 4.00
CA ILE A 75 -30.43 7.31 5.32
C ILE A 75 -31.44 6.34 5.95
N ARG A 76 -31.12 5.82 7.14
CA ARG A 76 -32.03 5.00 7.95
C ARG A 76 -32.02 5.48 9.39
N ARG A 77 -33.20 5.74 9.94
CA ARG A 77 -33.39 6.14 11.34
C ARG A 77 -33.87 4.93 12.14
N GLY A 78 -33.22 4.67 13.27
CA GLY A 78 -33.61 3.67 14.24
C GLY A 78 -33.85 4.32 15.62
N PRO A 79 -34.32 3.54 16.60
CA PRO A 79 -34.45 4.01 17.98
C PRO A 79 -33.09 4.47 18.52
N GLY A 80 -32.90 5.78 18.68
CA GLY A 80 -31.65 6.36 19.17
C GLY A 80 -30.45 6.25 18.22
N SER A 81 -30.68 5.91 16.94
CA SER A 81 -29.61 5.74 15.94
C SER A 81 -29.94 6.35 14.59
N VAL A 82 -28.91 6.81 13.88
CA VAL A 82 -29.01 7.18 12.47
C VAL A 82 -27.87 6.56 11.69
N ARG A 83 -28.21 5.84 10.62
CA ARG A 83 -27.26 5.31 9.64
C ARG A 83 -27.31 6.15 8.38
N CYS A 84 -26.13 6.54 7.90
CA CYS A 84 -25.93 7.26 6.65
C CYS A 84 -24.84 6.58 5.82
N GLY A 85 -24.90 6.71 4.50
CA GLY A 85 -23.89 6.23 3.57
C GLY A 85 -23.33 7.35 2.70
N VAL A 86 -22.07 7.26 2.32
CA VAL A 86 -21.44 8.11 1.30
C VAL A 86 -20.77 7.20 0.28
N ARG A 87 -21.06 7.45 -0.99
CA ARG A 87 -20.52 6.64 -2.09
C ARG A 87 -19.15 7.13 -2.48
N LYS A 88 -18.17 6.23 -2.47
CA LYS A 88 -16.78 6.55 -2.84
C LYS A 88 -16.69 6.93 -4.31
N TYR A 89 -15.91 7.98 -4.59
CA TYR A 89 -15.51 8.40 -5.92
C TYR A 89 -13.99 8.50 -5.98
N SER A 90 -13.38 7.80 -6.93
CA SER A 90 -11.92 7.70 -7.07
C SER A 90 -11.34 8.60 -8.17
N GLY A 91 -12.15 9.45 -8.79
CA GLY A 91 -11.70 10.26 -9.92
C GLY A 91 -11.33 9.38 -11.11
N ASP A 92 -10.16 9.63 -11.70
CA ASP A 92 -9.60 8.79 -12.77
C ASP A 92 -8.62 7.72 -12.25
N ASP A 93 -8.55 7.49 -10.94
CA ASP A 93 -7.73 6.41 -10.37
C ASP A 93 -8.42 5.04 -10.58
N PRO A 94 -7.72 4.01 -11.09
CA PRO A 94 -8.28 2.66 -11.25
C PRO A 94 -8.38 1.90 -9.92
N ASP A 95 -9.13 2.47 -8.97
CA ASP A 95 -9.33 1.94 -7.62
C ASP A 95 -10.55 1.01 -7.56
N VAL A 96 -10.33 -0.25 -7.17
CA VAL A 96 -11.38 -1.27 -7.04
C VAL A 96 -12.46 -0.95 -6.00
N THR A 97 -12.22 0.04 -5.13
CA THR A 97 -13.17 0.53 -4.14
C THR A 97 -14.03 1.69 -4.64
N ASP A 98 -13.84 2.15 -5.89
CA ASP A 98 -14.70 3.15 -6.52
C ASP A 98 -16.18 2.71 -6.54
N GLY A 99 -17.08 3.63 -6.24
CA GLY A 99 -18.52 3.40 -6.22
C GLY A 99 -19.04 2.60 -5.02
N LEU A 100 -18.16 2.10 -4.13
CA LEU A 100 -18.59 1.44 -2.89
C LEU A 100 -19.26 2.43 -1.95
N LEU A 101 -20.31 1.96 -1.29
CA LEU A 101 -20.98 2.74 -0.26
C LEU A 101 -20.28 2.51 1.08
N ILE A 102 -19.82 3.59 1.71
CA ILE A 102 -19.24 3.56 3.04
C ILE A 102 -20.27 4.13 4.01
N CYS A 103 -20.71 3.32 4.96
CA CYS A 103 -21.78 3.68 5.87
C CYS A 103 -21.27 3.86 7.30
N ALA A 104 -21.89 4.78 8.02
CA ALA A 104 -21.70 4.99 9.45
C ALA A 104 -23.06 4.97 10.15
N GLU A 105 -23.23 4.10 11.14
CA GLU A 105 -24.33 4.17 12.09
C GLU A 105 -23.86 4.89 13.36
N VAL A 106 -24.56 5.95 13.73
CA VAL A 106 -24.24 6.81 14.88
C VAL A 106 -25.32 6.63 15.94
N LYS A 107 -24.89 6.39 17.18
CA LYS A 107 -25.73 6.22 18.38
C LYS A 107 -25.23 7.10 19.51
N LYS A 108 -26.14 7.55 20.37
CA LYS A 108 -25.78 8.10 21.68
C LYS A 108 -25.34 6.95 22.59
N GLU A 109 -24.21 7.09 23.27
CA GLU A 109 -23.78 6.20 24.35
C GLU A 109 -24.21 6.78 25.69
N GLU A 110 -24.82 5.94 26.53
CA GLU A 110 -25.15 6.31 27.89
C GLU A 110 -23.88 6.36 28.77
N PRO A 111 -23.82 7.28 29.75
CA PRO A 111 -22.60 7.55 30.54
C PRO A 111 -22.09 6.40 31.43
N GLU A 112 -22.80 5.26 31.50
CA GLU A 112 -22.49 4.15 32.41
C GLU A 112 -21.63 3.04 31.80
N ALA A 113 -21.28 3.10 30.51
CA ALA A 113 -20.33 2.16 29.93
C ALA A 113 -18.94 2.40 30.55
N PRO A 114 -18.31 1.41 31.22
CA PRO A 114 -16.99 1.61 31.81
C PRO A 114 -16.00 2.03 30.72
N LEU A 115 -15.34 3.17 30.92
CA LEU A 115 -14.19 3.69 30.15
C LEU A 115 -12.95 2.76 30.20
N LEU A 116 -13.12 1.48 30.56
CA LEU A 116 -12.06 0.54 30.94
C LEU A 116 -11.39 -0.20 29.77
N ALA A 117 -11.56 0.27 28.52
CA ALA A 117 -10.89 -0.34 27.37
C ALA A 117 -10.35 0.69 26.35
N LEU A 118 -10.25 1.96 26.72
CA LEU A 118 -9.75 3.01 25.81
C LEU A 118 -8.33 3.41 26.20
N THR A 119 -7.43 3.51 25.21
CA THR A 119 -6.03 3.92 25.41
C THR A 119 -5.74 5.23 24.67
N GLY A 120 -5.00 6.15 25.29
CA GLY A 120 -4.57 7.41 24.66
C GLY A 120 -5.72 8.37 24.29
N LEU A 121 -5.61 8.99 23.10
CA LEU A 121 -6.56 9.96 22.52
C LEU A 121 -8.03 9.46 22.44
N GLU A 122 -8.27 8.17 22.66
CA GLU A 122 -9.62 7.60 22.69
C GLU A 122 -10.38 7.86 23.99
N GLN A 123 -9.66 8.03 25.11
CA GLN A 123 -10.31 8.38 26.38
C GLN A 123 -10.84 9.82 26.40
N GLU A 124 -10.20 10.72 25.67
CA GLU A 124 -10.50 12.16 25.72
C GLU A 124 -11.79 12.52 24.97
N ASP A 125 -12.20 11.73 23.97
CA ASP A 125 -13.19 12.20 22.99
C ASP A 125 -14.63 11.73 23.18
N ARG A 126 -14.93 10.80 24.10
CA ARG A 126 -16.27 10.16 24.24
C ARG A 126 -16.88 9.64 22.91
N ILE A 127 -16.09 9.59 21.83
CA ILE A 127 -16.48 9.16 20.48
C ILE A 127 -15.76 7.82 20.19
N ARG A 128 -16.54 6.74 20.29
CA ARG A 128 -16.07 5.38 20.01
C ARG A 128 -16.26 5.05 18.54
N ILE A 129 -15.27 4.41 17.92
CA ILE A 129 -15.31 3.98 16.53
C ILE A 129 -15.10 2.47 16.46
N SER A 130 -16.04 1.75 15.86
CA SER A 130 -15.94 0.32 15.56
C SER A 130 -16.21 0.01 14.09
N GLY A 131 -15.78 -1.17 13.63
CA GLY A 131 -16.08 -1.68 12.29
C GLY A 131 -17.05 -2.87 12.35
N GLY A 132 -18.11 -2.83 11.56
CA GLY A 132 -19.04 -3.93 11.32
C GLY A 132 -18.77 -4.63 9.98
N GLU A 133 -19.84 -5.07 9.32
CA GLU A 133 -19.80 -5.78 8.03
C GLU A 133 -18.92 -5.05 6.99
N GLY A 134 -18.05 -5.82 6.33
CA GLY A 134 -17.22 -5.36 5.22
C GLY A 134 -16.07 -4.44 5.60
N VAL A 135 -15.90 -4.11 6.88
CA VAL A 135 -14.69 -3.46 7.42
C VAL A 135 -13.75 -4.54 7.94
N GLY A 136 -12.53 -4.58 7.41
CA GLY A 136 -11.55 -5.61 7.72
C GLY A 136 -11.12 -5.60 9.19
N ARG A 137 -10.62 -6.75 9.64
CA ARG A 137 -10.01 -6.94 10.97
C ARG A 137 -8.52 -7.17 10.81
N VAL A 138 -7.71 -6.50 11.62
CA VAL A 138 -6.27 -6.74 11.64
C VAL A 138 -5.99 -8.08 12.32
N THR A 139 -5.31 -8.98 11.63
CA THR A 139 -4.97 -10.34 12.12
C THR A 139 -3.48 -10.56 12.30
N ARG A 140 -2.65 -9.61 11.84
CA ARG A 140 -1.19 -9.67 11.93
C ARG A 140 -0.63 -8.38 12.52
N PRO A 141 0.47 -8.46 13.30
CA PRO A 141 1.19 -7.28 13.77
C PRO A 141 1.85 -6.52 12.62
N GLY A 142 2.27 -5.28 12.89
CA GLY A 142 2.98 -4.41 11.93
C GLY A 142 2.08 -3.42 11.18
N LEU A 143 0.77 -3.49 11.34
CA LEU A 143 -0.17 -2.49 10.85
C LEU A 143 -0.42 -1.40 11.90
N GLU A 144 -1.01 -0.27 11.46
CA GLU A 144 -1.30 0.86 12.35
C GLU A 144 -2.28 0.50 13.48
N GLN A 145 -3.25 -0.39 13.22
CA GLN A 145 -4.22 -0.83 14.22
C GLN A 145 -3.78 -2.15 14.87
N PRO A 146 -4.10 -2.37 16.16
CA PRO A 146 -3.76 -3.60 16.86
C PRO A 146 -4.44 -4.83 16.25
N VAL A 147 -3.86 -6.02 16.51
CA VAL A 147 -4.51 -7.29 16.17
C VAL A 147 -5.85 -7.41 16.90
N GLY A 148 -6.90 -7.76 16.14
CA GLY A 148 -8.28 -7.83 16.60
C GLY A 148 -9.11 -6.59 16.28
N GLU A 149 -8.48 -5.43 16.06
CA GLU A 149 -9.18 -4.17 15.81
C GLU A 149 -9.67 -4.04 14.36
N ALA A 150 -10.64 -3.15 14.17
CA ALA A 150 -11.10 -2.78 12.85
C ALA A 150 -10.00 -2.04 12.08
N ALA A 151 -9.84 -2.34 10.79
CA ALA A 151 -8.84 -1.77 9.90
C ALA A 151 -9.20 -0.33 9.49
N VAL A 152 -9.24 0.57 10.47
CA VAL A 152 -9.50 2.01 10.31
C VAL A 152 -8.24 2.75 10.74
N ASN A 153 -7.51 3.40 9.83
CA ASN A 153 -6.22 4.00 10.14
C ASN A 153 -6.35 5.26 11.03
N LYS A 154 -5.23 5.73 11.59
CA LYS A 154 -5.19 6.86 12.54
C LYS A 154 -5.87 8.12 12.00
N ILE A 155 -5.52 8.54 10.78
CA ILE A 155 -6.06 9.76 10.17
C ILE A 155 -7.57 9.66 9.91
N PRO A 156 -8.11 8.60 9.29
CA PRO A 156 -9.57 8.42 9.20
C PRO A 156 -10.29 8.44 10.55
N ARG A 157 -9.72 7.82 11.60
CA ARG A 157 -10.31 7.86 12.95
C ARG A 157 -10.37 9.30 13.48
N GLN A 158 -9.28 10.05 13.31
CA GLN A 158 -9.23 11.47 13.68
C GLN A 158 -10.27 12.29 12.90
N MET A 159 -10.37 12.11 11.59
CA MET A 159 -11.36 12.80 10.74
C MET A 159 -12.80 12.51 11.19
N ILE A 160 -13.12 11.26 11.54
CA ILE A 160 -14.44 10.89 12.05
C ILE A 160 -14.71 11.58 13.38
N ARG A 161 -13.74 11.58 14.32
CA ARG A 161 -13.91 12.24 15.63
C ARG A 161 -14.10 13.73 15.47
N GLU A 162 -13.27 14.40 14.69
CA GLU A 162 -13.39 15.85 14.43
C GLU A 162 -14.74 16.20 13.81
N ALA A 163 -15.17 15.43 12.80
CA ALA A 163 -16.43 15.67 12.10
C ALA A 163 -17.66 15.45 12.99
N VAL A 164 -17.63 14.46 13.87
CA VAL A 164 -18.69 14.22 14.88
C VAL A 164 -18.64 15.28 15.98
N ARG A 165 -17.44 15.65 16.46
CA ARG A 165 -17.25 16.65 17.52
C ARG A 165 -17.77 18.03 17.09
N GLU A 166 -17.48 18.46 15.85
CA GLU A 166 -18.02 19.70 15.27
C GLU A 166 -19.55 19.78 15.40
N ILE A 167 -20.22 18.64 15.18
CA ILE A 167 -21.68 18.55 15.28
C ILE A 167 -22.13 18.53 16.75
N CYS A 168 -21.46 17.76 17.61
CA CYS A 168 -21.77 17.74 19.04
C CYS A 168 -21.66 19.14 19.66
N GLU A 169 -20.58 19.89 19.36
CA GLU A 169 -20.37 21.26 19.79
C GLU A 169 -21.47 22.20 19.25
N LYS A 170 -21.80 22.10 17.96
CA LYS A 170 -22.86 22.91 17.33
C LYS A 170 -24.22 22.78 18.01
N TYR A 171 -24.57 21.58 18.50
CA TYR A 171 -25.84 21.32 19.18
C TYR A 171 -25.73 21.27 20.72
N GLY A 172 -24.57 21.62 21.28
CA GLY A 172 -24.34 21.60 22.73
C GLY A 172 -24.45 20.22 23.37
N TYR A 173 -24.19 19.14 22.63
CA TYR A 173 -24.25 17.77 23.12
C TYR A 173 -22.92 17.32 23.70
N SER A 174 -22.91 16.91 24.97
CA SER A 174 -21.71 16.47 25.70
C SER A 174 -21.71 14.98 26.06
N GLY A 175 -22.70 14.21 25.60
CA GLY A 175 -22.78 12.78 25.85
C GLY A 175 -21.85 11.94 24.96
N GLY A 176 -21.77 10.64 25.21
CA GLY A 176 -20.98 9.72 24.38
C GLY A 176 -21.61 9.47 23.02
N VAL A 177 -20.79 9.18 22.02
CA VAL A 177 -21.23 8.83 20.67
C VAL A 177 -20.51 7.57 20.20
N HIS A 178 -21.28 6.57 19.76
CA HIS A 178 -20.75 5.37 19.13
C HIS A 178 -20.99 5.41 17.62
N VAL A 179 -19.89 5.30 16.86
CA VAL A 179 -19.90 5.22 15.39
C VAL A 179 -19.50 3.81 14.97
N THR A 180 -20.42 3.10 14.30
CA THR A 180 -20.15 1.80 13.69
C THR A 180 -20.07 1.94 12.17
N LEU A 181 -18.89 1.64 11.62
CA LEU A 181 -18.63 1.74 10.18
C LEU A 181 -18.95 0.42 9.48
N THR A 182 -19.59 0.46 8.31
CA THR A 182 -19.90 -0.72 7.48
C THR A 182 -19.65 -0.42 6.01
N ILE A 183 -19.25 -1.44 5.25
CA ILE A 183 -19.04 -1.35 3.80
C ILE A 183 -19.80 -2.51 3.16
N PRO A 184 -21.06 -2.32 2.72
CA PRO A 184 -21.82 -3.39 2.07
C PRO A 184 -21.06 -3.99 0.88
N GLY A 185 -20.87 -5.31 0.90
CA GLY A 185 -20.07 -6.02 -0.11
C GLY A 185 -18.55 -5.82 -0.02
N GLY A 186 -18.06 -5.16 1.04
CA GLY A 186 -16.64 -4.88 1.26
C GLY A 186 -15.78 -6.15 1.39
N GLU A 187 -16.30 -7.21 2.01
CA GLU A 187 -15.59 -8.49 2.13
C GLU A 187 -15.21 -9.07 0.76
N ARG A 188 -16.17 -9.14 -0.16
CA ARG A 188 -15.95 -9.64 -1.53
C ARG A 188 -14.96 -8.78 -2.31
N VAL A 189 -14.97 -7.46 -2.12
CA VAL A 189 -14.02 -6.57 -2.81
C VAL A 189 -12.63 -6.68 -2.20
N ALA A 190 -12.51 -6.89 -0.88
CA ALA A 190 -11.24 -7.02 -0.19
C ALA A 190 -10.38 -8.17 -0.71
N GLU A 191 -10.98 -9.26 -1.19
CA GLU A 191 -10.27 -10.39 -1.83
C GLU A 191 -9.44 -9.96 -3.05
N LYS A 192 -9.86 -8.88 -3.72
CA LYS A 192 -9.17 -8.32 -4.91
C LYS A 192 -8.18 -7.20 -4.55
N THR A 193 -7.93 -6.96 -3.27
CA THR A 193 -7.01 -5.94 -2.78
C THR A 193 -5.75 -6.55 -2.15
N PHE A 194 -4.85 -5.69 -1.67
CA PHE A 194 -3.68 -6.11 -0.89
C PHE A 194 -4.02 -6.52 0.55
N ASN A 195 -5.24 -6.25 1.04
CA ASN A 195 -5.63 -6.51 2.44
C ASN A 195 -5.33 -7.94 2.92
N PRO A 196 -5.68 -9.02 2.17
CA PRO A 196 -5.39 -10.37 2.63
C PRO A 196 -3.89 -10.64 2.84
N ARG A 197 -3.02 -10.04 2.01
CA ARG A 197 -1.56 -10.17 2.12
C ARG A 197 -1.03 -9.45 3.35
N LEU A 198 -1.59 -8.28 3.65
CA LEU A 198 -1.24 -7.47 4.82
C LEU A 198 -1.78 -8.06 6.13
N GLY A 199 -2.60 -9.11 6.07
CA GLY A 199 -3.23 -9.70 7.26
C GLY A 199 -4.46 -8.93 7.72
N ILE A 200 -5.19 -8.31 6.79
CA ILE A 200 -6.51 -7.73 7.02
C ILE A 200 -7.56 -8.64 6.39
N LEU A 201 -8.42 -9.25 7.22
CA LEU A 201 -9.41 -10.24 6.79
C LEU A 201 -10.85 -9.77 7.05
N GLY A 202 -11.81 -10.33 6.30
CA GLY A 202 -13.25 -10.06 6.47
C GLY A 202 -13.74 -8.70 5.95
N GLY A 203 -12.88 -7.91 5.28
CA GLY A 203 -13.29 -6.62 4.77
C GLY A 203 -12.17 -5.69 4.30
N LEU A 204 -12.58 -4.50 3.88
CA LEU A 204 -11.72 -3.43 3.39
C LEU A 204 -11.19 -2.57 4.54
N SER A 205 -10.08 -1.89 4.27
CA SER A 205 -9.52 -0.90 5.19
C SER A 205 -10.13 0.48 4.93
N ILE A 206 -10.43 1.21 6.00
CA ILE A 206 -10.82 2.61 5.94
C ILE A 206 -9.54 3.43 6.14
N LEU A 207 -9.05 3.99 5.04
CA LEU A 207 -7.72 4.58 4.94
C LEU A 207 -7.77 5.91 4.17
N GLY A 208 -6.66 6.64 4.22
CA GLY A 208 -6.47 7.93 3.55
C GLY A 208 -5.80 8.94 4.46
N THR A 209 -4.61 9.40 4.06
CA THR A 209 -3.80 10.34 4.85
C THR A 209 -4.13 11.79 4.55
N THR A 210 -4.52 12.10 3.32
CA THR A 210 -4.83 13.46 2.85
C THR A 210 -6.33 13.72 2.76
N GLY A 211 -7.16 12.66 2.83
CA GLY A 211 -8.59 12.69 2.52
C GLY A 211 -8.92 12.71 1.01
N ILE A 212 -7.91 12.76 0.14
CA ILE A 212 -8.05 12.90 -1.31
C ILE A 212 -7.36 11.74 -2.03
N VAL A 213 -7.99 11.23 -3.08
CA VAL A 213 -7.41 10.23 -3.99
C VAL A 213 -6.77 10.97 -5.17
N GLU A 214 -5.48 10.78 -5.35
CA GLU A 214 -4.73 11.27 -6.51
C GLU A 214 -4.44 10.10 -7.47
N PRO A 215 -4.91 10.16 -8.73
CA PRO A 215 -4.70 9.08 -9.68
C PRO A 215 -3.23 8.75 -9.92
N MET A 216 -2.85 7.48 -9.80
CA MET A 216 -1.53 6.94 -10.16
C MET A 216 -0.34 7.72 -9.55
N SER A 217 -0.46 8.19 -8.31
CA SER A 217 0.61 8.92 -7.63
C SER A 217 1.82 8.02 -7.34
N GLU A 218 3.03 8.50 -7.66
CA GLU A 218 4.29 7.80 -7.33
C GLU A 218 4.37 7.48 -5.83
N LYS A 219 3.87 8.41 -4.99
CA LYS A 219 3.83 8.25 -3.54
C LYS A 219 2.96 7.08 -3.09
N ALA A 220 1.81 6.84 -3.75
CA ALA A 220 0.94 5.71 -3.40
C ALA A 220 1.63 4.36 -3.66
N LEU A 221 2.46 4.29 -4.71
CA LEU A 221 3.25 3.10 -5.03
C LEU A 221 4.34 2.87 -3.99
N THR A 222 5.08 3.91 -3.59
CA THR A 222 6.14 3.79 -2.57
C THR A 222 5.58 3.49 -1.18
N ASP A 223 4.47 4.12 -0.79
CA ASP A 223 3.79 3.87 0.49
C ASP A 223 3.37 2.39 0.62
N THR A 224 3.00 1.75 -0.49
CA THR A 224 2.67 0.32 -0.53
C THR A 224 3.89 -0.57 -0.24
N ILE A 225 5.07 -0.20 -0.75
CA ILE A 225 6.33 -0.93 -0.50
C ILE A 225 6.67 -0.91 0.99
N CYS A 226 6.68 0.29 1.59
CA CYS A 226 6.94 0.46 3.02
C CYS A 226 5.93 -0.34 3.88
N LEU A 227 4.64 -0.31 3.52
CA LEU A 227 3.60 -1.02 4.25
C LEU A 227 3.81 -2.54 4.24
N GLU A 228 4.11 -3.13 3.07
CA GLU A 228 4.41 -4.57 2.98
C GLU A 228 5.63 -4.95 3.82
N MET A 229 6.71 -4.15 3.76
CA MET A 229 7.92 -4.38 4.59
C MET A 229 7.64 -4.27 6.09
N ARG A 230 6.83 -3.29 6.50
CA ARG A 230 6.45 -3.10 7.90
C ARG A 230 5.65 -4.28 8.44
N VAL A 231 4.74 -4.84 7.63
CA VAL A 231 4.02 -6.07 8.00
C VAL A 231 5.01 -7.22 8.18
N LEU A 232 5.95 -7.42 7.26
CA LEU A 232 6.98 -8.46 7.42
C LEU A 232 7.78 -8.30 8.71
N LYS A 233 8.31 -7.09 8.96
CA LYS A 233 9.05 -6.76 10.17
C LYS A 233 8.23 -7.00 11.44
N GLY A 234 6.98 -6.56 11.45
CA GLY A 234 6.06 -6.76 12.57
C GLY A 234 5.77 -8.23 12.86
N ASN A 235 5.84 -9.10 11.85
CA ASN A 235 5.72 -10.55 11.99
C ASN A 235 7.05 -11.25 12.33
N GLY A 236 8.09 -10.49 12.70
CA GLY A 236 9.40 -11.03 13.12
C GLY A 236 10.34 -11.38 11.96
N HIS A 237 10.02 -10.96 10.73
CA HIS A 237 10.92 -11.13 9.59
C HIS A 237 11.85 -9.91 9.47
N ASP A 238 13.06 -10.06 9.98
CA ASP A 238 14.10 -9.02 9.90
C ASP A 238 14.74 -8.91 8.51
N CYS A 239 14.54 -9.89 7.64
CA CYS A 239 15.02 -9.87 6.25
C CYS A 239 13.89 -10.22 5.28
N CYS A 240 13.88 -9.60 4.10
CA CYS A 240 12.91 -9.89 3.05
C CYS A 240 13.52 -9.93 1.65
N ILE A 241 12.74 -10.42 0.69
CA ILE A 241 13.10 -10.40 -0.73
C ILE A 241 12.42 -9.20 -1.38
N VAL A 242 13.11 -8.50 -2.25
CA VAL A 242 12.55 -7.39 -3.03
C VAL A 242 12.59 -7.74 -4.51
N THR A 243 11.47 -7.57 -5.22
CA THR A 243 11.41 -7.82 -6.67
C THR A 243 10.91 -6.58 -7.44
N PRO A 244 11.58 -6.20 -8.55
CA PRO A 244 11.12 -5.10 -9.41
C PRO A 244 9.89 -5.43 -10.28
N GLY A 245 9.38 -6.67 -10.27
CA GLY A 245 8.34 -7.06 -11.21
C GLY A 245 7.99 -8.54 -11.15
N ASN A 246 6.98 -8.94 -11.92
CA ASN A 246 6.44 -10.30 -11.90
C ASN A 246 7.50 -11.35 -12.27
N TYR A 247 8.37 -11.06 -13.24
CA TYR A 247 9.49 -11.94 -13.62
C TYR A 247 10.33 -12.35 -12.40
N GLY A 248 10.60 -11.42 -11.48
CA GLY A 248 11.35 -11.74 -10.25
C GLY A 248 10.56 -12.67 -9.34
N SER A 249 9.26 -12.41 -9.16
CA SER A 249 8.38 -13.27 -8.38
C SER A 249 8.20 -14.67 -8.99
N ASP A 250 8.07 -14.77 -10.31
CA ASP A 250 7.96 -16.03 -11.03
C ASP A 250 9.25 -16.84 -10.90
N PHE A 251 10.41 -16.18 -11.07
CA PHE A 251 11.72 -16.80 -10.87
C PHE A 251 11.91 -17.31 -9.42
N LEU A 252 11.51 -16.51 -8.43
CA LEU A 252 11.56 -16.91 -7.02
C LEU A 252 10.75 -18.19 -6.76
N LYS A 253 9.54 -18.25 -7.31
CA LYS A 253 8.63 -19.38 -7.12
C LYS A 253 9.12 -20.63 -7.85
N GLU A 254 9.43 -20.50 -9.13
CA GLU A 254 9.69 -21.63 -10.04
C GLU A 254 11.12 -22.15 -9.94
N LYS A 255 12.10 -21.27 -9.72
CA LYS A 255 13.53 -21.63 -9.77
C LYS A 255 14.18 -21.66 -8.39
N MET A 256 13.76 -20.79 -7.47
CA MET A 256 14.35 -20.71 -6.13
C MET A 256 13.52 -21.39 -5.03
N GLY A 257 12.28 -21.81 -5.34
CA GLY A 257 11.36 -22.46 -4.41
C GLY A 257 10.99 -21.57 -3.22
N MET A 258 10.98 -20.25 -3.41
CA MET A 258 10.78 -19.28 -2.34
C MET A 258 9.30 -18.97 -2.11
N ASP A 259 8.97 -18.71 -0.85
CA ASP A 259 7.63 -18.30 -0.43
C ASP A 259 7.42 -16.82 -0.76
N LEU A 260 6.50 -16.54 -1.68
CA LEU A 260 6.19 -15.17 -2.12
C LEU A 260 5.59 -14.31 -1.02
N SER A 261 5.14 -14.89 0.10
CA SER A 261 4.71 -14.10 1.26
C SER A 261 5.84 -13.29 1.90
N LEU A 262 7.11 -13.62 1.63
CA LEU A 262 8.29 -12.89 2.10
C LEU A 262 8.88 -11.96 1.03
N ALA A 263 8.23 -11.82 -0.11
CA ALA A 263 8.67 -11.01 -1.23
C ALA A 263 7.82 -9.73 -1.35
N VAL A 264 8.49 -8.57 -1.35
CA VAL A 264 7.89 -7.26 -1.55
C VAL A 264 8.14 -6.79 -2.98
N LYS A 265 7.08 -6.34 -3.66
CA LYS A 265 7.18 -5.87 -5.04
C LYS A 265 7.44 -4.36 -5.07
N CYS A 266 8.65 -3.95 -5.46
CA CYS A 266 9.04 -2.53 -5.53
C CYS A 266 8.82 -1.86 -6.89
N SER A 267 8.41 -2.62 -7.91
CA SER A 267 8.22 -2.12 -9.28
C SER A 267 9.49 -1.48 -9.86
N ASN A 268 9.60 -0.15 -9.90
CA ASN A 268 10.82 0.51 -10.36
C ASN A 268 11.60 1.18 -9.23
N TYR A 269 11.04 1.25 -8.03
CA TYR A 269 11.51 2.05 -6.89
C TYR A 269 12.44 1.22 -5.98
N ILE A 270 13.60 0.80 -6.52
CA ILE A 270 14.56 -0.02 -5.77
C ILE A 270 15.21 0.81 -4.67
N GLY A 271 15.52 2.07 -4.97
CA GLY A 271 16.09 3.00 -4.01
C GLY A 271 15.21 3.21 -2.79
N GLU A 272 13.93 3.51 -3.02
CA GLU A 272 12.94 3.74 -1.99
C GLU A 272 12.72 2.47 -1.16
N ALA A 273 12.74 1.28 -1.77
CA ALA A 273 12.68 0.01 -1.05
C ALA A 273 13.89 -0.19 -0.10
N ILE A 274 15.09 0.27 -0.48
CA ILE A 274 16.28 0.23 0.39
C ILE A 274 16.09 1.21 1.56
N ASP A 275 15.64 2.43 1.26
CA ASP A 275 15.44 3.48 2.26
C ASP A 275 14.36 3.08 3.28
N ASP A 276 13.26 2.47 2.81
CA ASP A 276 12.18 1.94 3.65
C ASP A 276 12.68 0.82 4.55
N ALA A 277 13.48 -0.12 4.02
CA ALA A 277 14.05 -1.21 4.81
C ALA A 277 14.98 -0.69 5.91
N ALA A 278 15.79 0.32 5.60
CA ALA A 278 16.66 0.99 6.58
C ALA A 278 15.84 1.72 7.65
N MET A 279 14.81 2.48 7.25
CA MET A 279 13.91 3.19 8.18
C MET A 279 13.18 2.23 9.12
N LEU A 280 12.85 1.02 8.66
CA LEU A 280 12.18 -0.01 9.45
C LEU A 280 13.13 -0.88 10.29
N ASP A 281 14.42 -0.51 10.37
CA ASP A 281 15.47 -1.26 11.06
C ASP A 281 15.52 -2.74 10.64
N MET A 282 15.31 -3.02 9.35
CA MET A 282 15.50 -4.38 8.82
C MET A 282 16.99 -4.73 8.80
N LYS A 283 17.31 -6.01 9.02
CA LYS A 283 18.69 -6.50 9.01
C LYS A 283 19.21 -6.71 7.59
N GLY A 284 18.33 -7.03 6.64
CA GLY A 284 18.75 -7.09 5.25
C GLY A 284 17.67 -7.34 4.23
N ILE A 285 17.99 -7.02 2.97
CA ILE A 285 17.11 -7.23 1.83
C ILE A 285 17.85 -7.92 0.70
N LEU A 286 17.20 -8.91 0.09
CA LEU A 286 17.71 -9.60 -1.09
C LEU A 286 16.96 -9.14 -2.33
N LEU A 287 17.62 -8.39 -3.19
CA LEU A 287 17.05 -7.94 -4.46
C LEU A 287 17.15 -9.05 -5.51
N VAL A 288 16.01 -9.50 -6.05
CA VAL A 288 15.97 -10.52 -7.10
C VAL A 288 15.29 -9.95 -8.34
N GLY A 289 16.01 -9.87 -9.45
CA GLY A 289 15.51 -9.15 -10.62
C GLY A 289 16.17 -9.53 -11.94
N HIS A 290 15.42 -9.28 -13.01
CA HIS A 290 15.89 -9.51 -14.36
C HIS A 290 17.04 -8.56 -14.73
N VAL A 291 18.01 -9.05 -15.51
CA VAL A 291 19.17 -8.29 -16.00
C VAL A 291 18.77 -6.99 -16.68
N GLY A 292 17.66 -6.99 -17.44
CA GLY A 292 17.12 -5.79 -18.09
C GLY A 292 16.68 -4.67 -17.13
N LYS A 293 16.63 -4.90 -15.81
CA LYS A 293 16.44 -3.85 -14.80
C LYS A 293 17.68 -3.69 -13.92
N LEU A 294 18.21 -4.80 -13.39
CA LEU A 294 19.28 -4.73 -12.39
C LEU A 294 20.62 -4.22 -12.94
N VAL A 295 20.90 -4.41 -14.23
CA VAL A 295 22.13 -3.87 -14.84
C VAL A 295 22.24 -2.35 -14.70
N LYS A 296 21.11 -1.63 -14.61
CA LYS A 296 21.08 -0.17 -14.41
C LYS A 296 21.65 0.25 -13.06
N LEU A 297 21.56 -0.62 -12.05
CA LEU A 297 22.11 -0.35 -10.72
C LEU A 297 23.63 -0.23 -10.74
N ALA A 298 24.31 -0.91 -11.67
CA ALA A 298 25.77 -0.80 -11.84
C ALA A 298 26.21 0.63 -12.23
N ALA A 299 25.31 1.39 -12.87
CA ALA A 299 25.48 2.81 -13.18
C ALA A 299 24.98 3.73 -12.04
N GLY A 300 24.55 3.18 -10.91
CA GLY A 300 23.99 3.94 -9.78
C GLY A 300 22.54 4.40 -9.96
N VAL A 301 21.84 3.92 -11.00
CA VAL A 301 20.44 4.28 -11.26
C VAL A 301 19.52 3.47 -10.36
N MET A 302 18.96 4.09 -9.32
CA MET A 302 18.14 3.41 -8.31
C MET A 302 16.65 3.32 -8.64
N ASN A 303 16.20 4.00 -9.70
CA ASN A 303 14.87 3.81 -10.25
C ASN A 303 14.97 3.25 -11.68
N THR A 304 14.43 2.05 -11.87
CA THR A 304 14.70 1.26 -13.09
C THR A 304 13.80 1.60 -14.27
N HIS A 305 12.90 2.60 -14.15
CA HIS A 305 12.05 3.03 -15.24
C HIS A 305 12.88 3.61 -16.40
N SER A 306 12.60 3.20 -17.64
CA SER A 306 13.36 3.65 -18.84
C SER A 306 13.37 5.16 -19.03
N ARG A 307 12.25 5.83 -18.74
CA ARG A 307 12.14 7.31 -18.71
C ARG A 307 13.18 7.99 -17.81
N GLN A 308 13.64 7.32 -16.75
CA GLN A 308 14.58 7.90 -15.81
C GLN A 308 16.04 7.70 -16.27
N ALA A 309 16.34 6.49 -16.73
CA ALA A 309 17.54 6.20 -17.51
C ALA A 309 17.39 4.86 -18.23
N ASP A 310 17.95 4.78 -19.43
CA ASP A 310 18.20 3.51 -20.12
C ASP A 310 19.69 3.43 -20.47
N CYS A 311 20.48 2.88 -19.54
CA CYS A 311 21.94 2.79 -19.62
C CYS A 311 22.43 1.32 -19.73
N ARG A 312 21.55 0.42 -20.19
CA ARG A 312 21.81 -1.02 -20.13
C ARG A 312 22.96 -1.42 -21.06
N MET A 313 22.96 -0.89 -22.28
CA MET A 313 23.97 -1.24 -23.28
C MET A 313 25.30 -0.58 -22.95
N GLU A 314 25.28 0.66 -22.46
CA GLU A 314 26.46 1.41 -22.02
C GLU A 314 27.19 0.69 -20.89
N VAL A 315 26.46 0.16 -19.90
CA VAL A 315 27.03 -0.65 -18.83
C VAL A 315 27.63 -1.93 -19.40
N LEU A 316 26.87 -2.70 -20.20
CA LEU A 316 27.40 -3.97 -20.74
C LEU A 316 28.60 -3.75 -21.67
N ALA A 317 28.57 -2.72 -22.51
CA ALA A 317 29.63 -2.39 -23.47
C ALA A 317 30.90 -1.90 -22.76
N SER A 318 30.78 -1.03 -21.76
CA SER A 318 31.94 -0.56 -20.98
C SER A 318 32.60 -1.70 -20.21
N HIS A 319 31.81 -2.55 -19.56
CA HIS A 319 32.32 -3.72 -18.86
C HIS A 319 32.89 -4.78 -19.82
N ALA A 320 32.32 -4.94 -21.02
CA ALA A 320 32.88 -5.79 -22.06
C ALA A 320 34.24 -5.28 -22.54
N ALA A 321 34.37 -3.97 -22.78
CA ALA A 321 35.64 -3.35 -23.16
C ALA A 321 36.72 -3.58 -22.08
N MET A 322 36.36 -3.41 -20.80
CA MET A 322 37.25 -3.70 -19.67
C MET A 322 37.65 -5.19 -19.60
N ALA A 323 36.77 -6.09 -20.04
CA ALA A 323 37.04 -7.53 -20.11
C ALA A 323 37.82 -7.95 -21.38
N GLY A 324 38.24 -7.00 -22.22
CA GLY A 324 39.05 -7.28 -23.42
C GLY A 324 38.25 -7.43 -24.72
N ALA A 325 36.97 -7.02 -24.75
CA ALA A 325 36.21 -6.97 -26.00
C ALA A 325 36.87 -6.04 -27.03
N ASP A 326 36.92 -6.49 -28.28
CA ASP A 326 37.35 -5.66 -29.39
C ASP A 326 36.31 -4.57 -29.74
N ARG A 327 36.73 -3.61 -30.55
CA ARG A 327 35.88 -2.48 -30.98
C ARG A 327 34.60 -2.96 -31.66
N ASP A 328 34.67 -4.02 -32.46
CA ASP A 328 33.50 -4.59 -33.16
C ASP A 328 32.47 -5.09 -32.16
N THR A 329 32.89 -5.90 -31.19
CA THR A 329 32.03 -6.45 -30.14
C THR A 329 31.37 -5.35 -29.31
N VAL A 330 32.15 -4.35 -28.87
CA VAL A 330 31.61 -3.20 -28.12
C VAL A 330 30.57 -2.44 -28.94
N THR A 331 30.83 -2.22 -30.23
CA THR A 331 29.90 -1.53 -31.14
C THR A 331 28.62 -2.34 -31.32
N ARG A 332 28.72 -3.66 -31.47
CA ARG A 332 27.57 -4.56 -31.58
C ARG A 332 26.71 -4.53 -30.32
N ILE A 333 27.32 -4.55 -29.13
CA ILE A 333 26.59 -4.46 -27.86
C ILE A 333 25.86 -3.12 -27.75
N MET A 334 26.52 -2.00 -28.08
CA MET A 334 25.90 -0.67 -28.07
C MET A 334 24.71 -0.56 -29.04
N GLY A 335 24.71 -1.33 -30.12
CA GLY A 335 23.62 -1.39 -31.10
C GLY A 335 22.46 -2.32 -30.73
N CYS A 336 22.53 -3.05 -29.63
CA CYS A 336 21.46 -3.97 -29.22
C CYS A 336 20.24 -3.23 -28.67
N ILE A 337 19.05 -3.77 -28.95
CA ILE A 337 17.78 -3.20 -28.44
C ILE A 337 17.50 -3.69 -27.02
N ASN A 338 17.90 -4.93 -26.73
CA ASN A 338 17.59 -5.60 -25.47
C ASN A 338 18.81 -6.34 -24.90
N THR A 339 18.73 -6.69 -23.62
CA THR A 339 19.81 -7.38 -22.92
C THR A 339 20.01 -8.81 -23.37
N THR A 340 18.99 -9.47 -23.94
CA THR A 340 19.12 -10.85 -24.44
C THR A 340 20.09 -10.91 -25.62
N GLU A 341 19.97 -9.99 -26.58
CA GLU A 341 20.90 -9.87 -27.70
C GLU A 341 22.33 -9.59 -27.23
N ALA A 342 22.49 -8.64 -26.30
CA ALA A 342 23.80 -8.31 -25.75
C ALA A 342 24.43 -9.50 -25.01
N ILE A 343 23.65 -10.25 -24.21
CA ILE A 343 24.12 -11.47 -23.54
C ILE A 343 24.55 -12.53 -24.55
N ARG A 344 23.82 -12.70 -25.65
CA ARG A 344 24.21 -13.63 -26.72
C ARG A 344 25.57 -13.27 -27.31
N ILE A 345 25.82 -11.99 -27.60
CA ILE A 345 27.11 -11.51 -28.10
C ILE A 345 28.23 -11.78 -27.07
N LEU A 346 27.97 -11.49 -25.79
CA LEU A 346 28.94 -11.76 -24.72
C LEU A 346 29.26 -13.25 -24.60
N LYS A 347 28.29 -14.14 -24.82
CA LYS A 347 28.52 -15.59 -24.86
C LYS A 347 29.33 -16.03 -26.07
N GLU A 348 28.98 -15.52 -27.27
CA GLU A 348 29.71 -15.81 -28.53
C GLU A 348 31.20 -15.44 -28.44
N ARG A 349 31.53 -14.46 -27.58
CA ARG A 349 32.89 -13.99 -27.34
C ARG A 349 33.53 -14.54 -26.06
N GLU A 350 32.85 -15.42 -25.34
CA GLU A 350 33.30 -15.98 -24.04
C GLU A 350 33.56 -14.92 -22.94
N LEU A 351 32.90 -13.76 -23.05
CA LEU A 351 33.04 -12.62 -22.13
C LEU A 351 31.93 -12.53 -21.09
N LEU A 352 30.89 -13.36 -21.15
CA LEU A 352 29.72 -13.25 -20.27
C LEU A 352 30.10 -13.29 -18.78
N VAL A 353 30.90 -14.27 -18.36
CA VAL A 353 31.29 -14.46 -16.96
C VAL A 353 32.10 -13.27 -16.42
N PRO A 354 33.21 -12.83 -17.06
CA PRO A 354 33.97 -11.68 -16.55
C PRO A 354 33.16 -10.37 -16.57
N VAL A 355 32.30 -10.17 -17.57
CA VAL A 355 31.42 -9.00 -17.63
C VAL A 355 30.39 -9.02 -16.51
N MET A 356 29.68 -10.13 -16.30
CA MET A 356 28.69 -10.22 -15.23
C MET A 356 29.34 -10.11 -13.85
N GLY A 357 30.55 -10.64 -13.66
CA GLY A 357 31.30 -10.48 -12.40
C GLY A 357 31.54 -9.00 -12.07
N THR A 358 32.08 -8.23 -13.02
CA THR A 358 32.36 -6.80 -12.80
C THR A 358 31.08 -5.96 -12.69
N VAL A 359 30.03 -6.28 -13.45
CA VAL A 359 28.72 -5.62 -13.34
C VAL A 359 28.11 -5.87 -11.97
N THR A 360 28.08 -7.13 -11.51
CA THR A 360 27.53 -7.50 -10.20
C THR A 360 28.29 -6.83 -9.06
N GLU A 361 29.61 -6.68 -9.18
CA GLU A 361 30.40 -5.94 -8.20
C GLU A 361 30.01 -4.46 -8.14
N ARG A 362 29.83 -3.80 -9.30
CA ARG A 362 29.34 -2.42 -9.34
C ARG A 362 27.93 -2.25 -8.78
N ILE A 363 27.06 -3.24 -9.01
CA ILE A 363 25.72 -3.28 -8.38
C ILE A 363 25.87 -3.34 -6.85
N ARG A 364 26.75 -4.21 -6.34
CA ARG A 364 27.02 -4.35 -4.90
C ARG A 364 27.45 -3.02 -4.28
N GLU A 365 28.43 -2.34 -4.89
CA GLU A 365 28.89 -1.03 -4.44
C GLU A 365 27.77 0.01 -4.42
N ALA A 366 26.93 0.04 -5.46
CA ALA A 366 25.82 0.98 -5.55
C ALA A 366 24.76 0.72 -4.45
N LEU A 367 24.42 -0.55 -4.21
CA LEU A 367 23.48 -0.95 -3.18
C LEU A 367 24.00 -0.62 -1.78
N ARG A 368 25.25 -0.98 -1.46
CA ARG A 368 25.88 -0.66 -0.17
C ARG A 368 25.93 0.84 0.09
N ARG A 369 26.27 1.65 -0.93
CA ARG A 369 26.30 3.11 -0.81
C ARG A 369 24.96 3.70 -0.39
N ARG A 370 23.85 3.16 -0.89
CA ARG A 370 22.51 3.63 -0.53
C ARG A 370 22.03 3.07 0.81
N ALA A 371 22.33 1.80 1.08
CA ALA A 371 21.89 1.10 2.29
C ALA A 371 22.56 1.62 3.58
N GLY A 372 23.77 2.18 3.46
CA GLY A 372 24.59 2.55 4.62
C GLY A 372 25.15 1.32 5.34
N GLU A 373 25.54 1.48 6.61
CA GLU A 373 26.28 0.44 7.35
C GLU A 373 25.37 -0.59 8.04
N ASN A 374 24.12 -0.22 8.34
CA ASN A 374 23.24 -1.01 9.22
C ASN A 374 22.35 -2.01 8.46
N LEU A 375 22.24 -1.89 7.14
CA LEU A 375 21.37 -2.73 6.32
C LEU A 375 22.21 -3.58 5.36
N SER A 376 22.14 -4.91 5.50
CA SER A 376 22.77 -5.83 4.55
C SER A 376 21.95 -5.92 3.27
N VAL A 377 22.52 -5.58 2.12
CA VAL A 377 21.83 -5.64 0.83
C VAL A 377 22.58 -6.53 -0.14
N GLY A 378 21.89 -7.53 -0.67
CA GLY A 378 22.42 -8.42 -1.70
C GLY A 378 21.56 -8.40 -2.95
N ALA A 379 22.12 -8.88 -4.06
CA ALA A 379 21.37 -8.99 -5.31
C ALA A 379 21.62 -10.32 -6.05
N VAL A 380 20.56 -10.82 -6.69
CA VAL A 380 20.58 -11.92 -7.66
C VAL A 380 20.04 -11.40 -8.98
N MET A 381 20.91 -11.38 -9.99
CA MET A 381 20.58 -10.98 -11.35
C MET A 381 20.42 -12.21 -12.24
N PHE A 382 19.31 -12.27 -12.98
CA PHE A 382 18.98 -13.40 -13.84
C PHE A 382 18.49 -12.97 -15.23
N SER A 383 18.55 -13.87 -16.20
CA SER A 383 17.76 -13.82 -17.44
C SER A 383 16.81 -15.01 -17.50
N THR A 384 15.74 -14.89 -18.29
CA THR A 384 14.78 -15.99 -18.48
C THR A 384 15.43 -17.21 -19.16
N GLU A 385 16.36 -16.97 -20.08
CA GLU A 385 17.01 -18.01 -20.89
C GLU A 385 18.18 -18.69 -20.18
N ASP A 386 18.93 -17.95 -19.35
CA ASP A 386 20.21 -18.42 -18.79
C ASP A 386 20.16 -18.70 -17.29
N GLY A 387 19.03 -18.37 -16.65
CA GLY A 387 18.93 -18.40 -15.20
C GLY A 387 19.82 -17.33 -14.57
N ILE A 388 20.53 -17.70 -13.50
CA ILE A 388 21.33 -16.76 -12.72
C ILE A 388 22.58 -16.35 -13.49
N LEU A 389 22.71 -15.06 -13.75
CA LEU A 389 23.85 -14.45 -14.44
C LEU A 389 24.90 -13.93 -13.46
N GLY A 390 24.48 -13.49 -12.27
CA GLY A 390 25.37 -12.98 -11.24
C GLY A 390 24.69 -12.83 -9.89
N LYS A 391 25.48 -12.95 -8.82
CA LYS A 391 25.06 -12.78 -7.43
C LYS A 391 26.10 -11.99 -6.65
N THR A 392 25.67 -11.09 -5.77
CA THR A 392 26.59 -10.45 -4.82
C THR A 392 26.95 -11.42 -3.70
N GLU A 393 28.06 -11.17 -3.00
CA GLU A 393 28.56 -12.02 -1.92
C GLU A 393 27.54 -12.21 -0.77
N GLU A 394 26.74 -11.18 -0.50
CA GLU A 394 25.72 -11.19 0.55
C GLU A 394 24.50 -12.03 0.18
N ALA A 395 24.31 -12.34 -1.11
CA ALA A 395 23.06 -12.89 -1.62
C ALA A 395 22.73 -14.25 -0.99
N ASP A 396 23.70 -15.16 -0.89
CA ASP A 396 23.48 -16.50 -0.34
C ASP A 396 23.26 -16.46 1.19
N VAL A 397 23.99 -15.58 1.90
CA VAL A 397 23.79 -15.37 3.35
C VAL A 397 22.39 -14.84 3.64
N LEU A 398 21.94 -13.82 2.91
CA LEU A 398 20.60 -13.25 3.06
C LEU A 398 19.53 -14.28 2.69
N LEU A 399 19.74 -15.07 1.63
CA LEU A 399 18.82 -16.13 1.23
C LEU A 399 18.64 -17.17 2.34
N GLU A 400 19.74 -17.58 3.00
CA GLU A 400 19.68 -18.47 4.15
C GLU A 400 18.95 -17.84 5.34
N GLN A 401 19.25 -16.59 5.69
CA GLN A 401 18.58 -15.88 6.78
C GLN A 401 17.07 -15.79 6.57
N ILE A 402 16.64 -15.45 5.35
CA ILE A 402 15.22 -15.38 4.97
C ILE A 402 14.55 -16.75 5.10
N ARG A 403 15.23 -17.83 4.70
CA ARG A 403 14.73 -19.21 4.87
C ARG A 403 14.63 -19.62 6.34
N ARG A 404 15.62 -19.29 7.17
CA ARG A 404 15.66 -19.63 8.60
C ARG A 404 14.60 -18.87 9.41
N GLY A 405 14.46 -17.56 9.16
CA GLY A 405 13.46 -16.73 9.83
C GLY A 405 12.03 -17.25 9.66
N ARG A 406 11.73 -17.92 8.54
CA ARG A 406 10.46 -18.62 8.32
C ARG A 406 10.26 -19.81 9.27
N SER A 407 11.28 -20.64 9.47
CA SER A 407 11.20 -21.83 10.31
C SER A 407 10.95 -21.48 11.78
N GLU A 408 11.63 -20.45 12.28
CA GLU A 408 11.46 -19.96 13.65
C GLU A 408 10.08 -19.32 13.88
N THR A 409 9.59 -18.55 12.90
CA THR A 409 8.25 -17.93 12.97
C THR A 409 7.14 -18.99 12.94
N ARG A 410 7.26 -20.03 12.10
CA ARG A 410 6.32 -21.16 12.08
C ARG A 410 6.32 -21.97 13.38
N GLN A 411 7.48 -22.18 13.99
CA GLN A 411 7.58 -22.88 15.28
C GLN A 411 6.92 -22.07 16.40
N LYS A 412 7.15 -20.75 16.46
CA LYS A 412 6.49 -19.85 17.41
C LYS A 412 4.96 -19.86 17.25
N ALA A 413 4.45 -19.68 16.03
CA ALA A 413 3.01 -19.71 15.77
C ALA A 413 2.34 -21.06 16.15
N CYS A 414 3.02 -22.18 15.93
CA CYS A 414 2.52 -23.51 16.30
C CYS A 414 2.52 -23.73 17.83
N SER A 415 3.50 -23.15 18.55
CA SER A 415 3.58 -23.22 20.01
C SER A 415 2.50 -22.36 20.71
N GLU A 416 2.22 -21.17 20.19
CA GLU A 416 1.18 -20.27 20.72
C GLU A 416 -0.24 -20.82 20.49
N THR A 417 -0.47 -21.48 19.35
CA THR A 417 -1.75 -22.13 19.04
C THR A 417 -2.01 -23.34 19.96
N ARG A 418 -0.97 -24.08 20.36
CA ARG A 418 -1.07 -25.21 21.31
C ARG A 418 -1.30 -24.78 22.76
N GLN A 419 -0.87 -23.58 23.15
CA GLN A 419 -1.16 -23.06 24.49
C GLN A 419 -2.60 -22.55 24.63
N LYS A 420 -3.23 -22.08 23.54
CA LYS A 420 -4.64 -21.62 23.55
C LYS A 420 -5.68 -22.74 23.46
N THR A 421 -5.29 -23.99 23.20
CA THR A 421 -6.21 -25.15 23.07
C THR A 421 -6.10 -26.18 24.19
N ARG A 422 -5.35 -25.91 25.27
CA ARG A 422 -5.46 -26.72 26.48
C ARG A 422 -6.77 -26.36 27.19
N PRO A 423 -7.74 -27.29 27.34
CA PRO A 423 -8.83 -27.09 28.27
C PRO A 423 -8.21 -27.01 29.67
N GLU A 424 -8.59 -26.00 30.44
CA GLU A 424 -8.33 -26.00 31.88
C GLU A 424 -8.96 -27.28 32.46
N ALA A 425 -8.10 -28.12 33.04
CA ALA A 425 -8.47 -29.36 33.73
C ALA A 425 -8.48 -29.12 35.23
#